data_AF-A0A562QZD6-F1
#
_entry.id   AF-A0A562QZD6-F1
#
_cell.length_a   1.000
_cell.length_b   1.000
_cell.length_c   1.000
_cell.angle_alpha   90.00
_cell.angle_beta   90.00
_cell.angle_gamma   90.00
#
_symmetry.space_group_name_H-M   'P 1'
#
loop_
_entity.id
_entity.type
_entity.pdbx_description
1 polymer ?
#
loop_
_entity_poly.entity_id
_entity_poly.type
_entity_poly.pdbx_seq_one_letter_code
_entity_poly.pdbx_strand_id
1 'polypeptide(L)'
;MTYMTAVGLAPATLVKLIQHFENRQDEVDLAVELTAIVDTWLADRASAARFADRQGVQAADVPRGYHWKELFLPHGTRLRLYLNGPDDEAVVIGNQLMFEGVPTSPNKFVSRYRHLPCNAWEYLSVLFPGERKWVRANHLRRSHAGPRDRRNRSLQTKSSSLP
;
A
#
# COMPACT_ATOMS: atom_id res chain seq x y z
N MET A 1 -14.44 -3.98 31.21
CA MET A 1 -15.23 -5.20 30.93
C MET A 1 -15.12 -5.48 29.45
N THR A 2 -14.39 -6.53 29.06
CA THR A 2 -14.33 -7.00 27.67
C THR A 2 -15.53 -7.89 27.45
N TYR A 3 -16.47 -7.48 26.60
CA TYR A 3 -17.64 -8.29 26.26
C TYR A 3 -17.24 -9.28 25.15
N MET A 4 -17.36 -10.58 25.43
CA MET A 4 -17.12 -11.62 24.44
C MET A 4 -18.35 -11.74 23.54
N THR A 5 -18.21 -11.35 22.27
CA THR A 5 -19.28 -11.41 21.27
C THR A 5 -19.03 -12.59 20.33
N ALA A 6 -20.01 -13.47 20.16
CA ALA A 6 -19.93 -14.59 19.21
C ALA A 6 -20.57 -14.22 17.87
N VAL A 7 -19.85 -14.47 16.77
CA VAL A 7 -20.34 -14.28 15.39
C VAL A 7 -20.24 -15.61 14.65
N GLY A 8 -21.33 -16.03 14.01
CA GLY A 8 -21.36 -17.26 13.22
C GLY A 8 -20.59 -17.11 11.91
N LEU A 9 -19.66 -18.02 11.63
CA LEU A 9 -18.98 -18.15 10.34
C LEU A 9 -19.35 -19.49 9.70
N ALA A 10 -19.45 -19.52 8.37
CA ALA A 10 -19.60 -20.79 7.67
C ALA A 10 -18.39 -21.70 7.96
N PRO A 11 -18.59 -23.01 8.22
CA PRO A 11 -17.49 -23.90 8.59
C PRO A 11 -16.33 -23.91 7.57
N ALA A 12 -16.66 -23.87 6.28
CA ALA A 12 -15.67 -23.83 5.20
C ALA A 12 -14.78 -22.56 5.24
N THR A 13 -15.33 -21.43 5.70
CA THR A 13 -14.58 -20.18 5.84
C THR A 13 -13.65 -20.24 7.04
N LEU A 14 -14.12 -20.81 8.16
CA LEU A 14 -13.31 -20.99 9.36
C LEU A 14 -12.09 -21.89 9.10
N VAL A 15 -12.28 -23.00 8.38
CA VAL A 15 -11.18 -23.90 8.01
C VAL A 15 -10.12 -23.17 7.17
N LYS A 16 -10.53 -22.39 6.17
CA LYS A 16 -9.61 -21.59 5.34
C LYS A 16 -8.84 -20.55 6.16
N LEU A 17 -9.50 -19.94 7.14
CA LEU A 17 -8.89 -18.97 8.05
C LEU A 17 -7.82 -19.64 8.92
N ILE A 18 -8.16 -20.77 9.56
CA ILE A 18 -7.22 -21.52 10.39
C ILE A 18 -5.99 -21.93 9.57
N GLN A 19 -6.19 -22.50 8.38
CA GLN A 19 -5.09 -22.87 7.47
C GLN A 19 -4.22 -21.68 7.05
N HIS A 20 -4.81 -20.48 6.92
CA HIS A 20 -4.07 -19.27 6.57
C HIS A 20 -3.12 -18.82 7.69
N PHE A 21 -3.50 -19.04 8.95
CA PHE A 21 -2.69 -18.68 10.10
C PHE A 21 -1.70 -19.77 10.49
N GLU A 22 -2.06 -21.05 10.37
CA GLU A 22 -1.16 -22.19 10.63
C GLU A 22 0.07 -22.21 9.71
N ASN A 23 -0.01 -21.66 8.50
CA ASN A 23 1.12 -21.53 7.59
C ASN A 23 2.16 -20.48 8.04
N ARG A 24 1.89 -19.71 9.09
CA ARG A 24 2.83 -18.77 9.72
C ARG A 24 3.26 -19.41 11.05
N GLN A 25 4.51 -19.82 11.19
CA GLN A 25 5.03 -20.59 12.34
C GLN A 25 5.03 -19.86 13.71
N ASP A 26 4.22 -18.82 13.90
CA ASP A 26 4.09 -18.11 15.17
C ASP A 26 2.79 -18.49 15.89
N GLU A 27 2.81 -18.42 17.23
CA GLU A 27 1.62 -18.55 18.07
C GLU A 27 0.70 -17.34 17.85
N VAL A 28 -0.21 -17.45 16.89
CA VAL A 28 -1.12 -16.37 16.50
C VAL A 28 -2.40 -16.44 17.33
N ASP A 29 -2.69 -15.38 18.10
CA ASP A 29 -4.01 -15.19 18.70
C ASP A 29 -5.03 -14.81 17.60
N LEU A 30 -5.78 -15.82 17.16
CA LEU A 30 -6.78 -15.70 16.10
C LEU A 30 -7.81 -14.60 16.39
N ALA A 31 -8.18 -14.38 17.65
CA ALA A 31 -9.17 -13.37 18.00
C ALA A 31 -8.61 -11.95 17.78
N VAL A 32 -7.36 -11.72 18.16
CA VAL A 32 -6.66 -10.45 17.95
C VAL A 32 -6.49 -10.17 16.46
N GLU A 33 -6.03 -11.15 15.67
CA GLU A 33 -5.85 -10.99 14.23
C GLU A 33 -7.18 -10.77 13.50
N LEU A 34 -8.21 -11.54 13.83
CA LEU A 34 -9.54 -11.33 13.25
C LEU A 34 -10.09 -9.93 13.57
N THR A 35 -9.89 -9.46 14.81
CA THR A 35 -10.29 -8.11 15.21
C THR A 35 -9.53 -7.06 14.38
N ALA A 36 -8.21 -7.20 14.24
CA ALA A 36 -7.40 -6.30 13.42
C ALA A 36 -7.81 -6.30 11.94
N ILE A 37 -8.15 -7.45 11.37
CA ILE A 37 -8.66 -7.58 9.99
C ILE A 37 -10.00 -6.86 9.84
N VAL A 38 -10.94 -7.07 10.78
CA VAL A 38 -12.27 -6.44 10.77
C VAL A 38 -12.15 -4.92 10.93
N ASP A 39 -11.36 -4.44 11.89
CA ASP A 39 -11.12 -3.01 12.11
C ASP A 39 -10.50 -2.36 10.88
N THR A 40 -9.53 -3.03 10.26
CA THR A 40 -8.93 -2.58 9.00
C THR A 40 -9.97 -2.47 7.88
N TRP A 41 -10.85 -3.47 7.75
CA TRP A 41 -11.90 -3.48 6.74
C TRP A 41 -12.96 -2.40 6.99
N LEU A 42 -13.33 -2.14 8.25
CA LEU A 42 -14.26 -1.08 8.63
C LEU A 42 -13.66 0.31 8.38
N ALA A 43 -12.37 0.50 8.70
CA ALA A 43 -11.66 1.74 8.43
C ALA A 43 -11.54 2.04 6.92
N ASP A 44 -11.31 1.00 6.10
CA ASP A 44 -11.37 1.08 4.62
C ASP A 44 -12.75 1.59 4.16
N ARG A 45 -13.84 0.95 4.63
CA ARG A 45 -15.23 1.34 4.31
C ARG A 45 -15.55 2.78 4.72
N ALA A 46 -15.13 3.20 5.90
CA ALA A 46 -15.36 4.57 6.39
C ALA A 46 -14.60 5.61 5.56
N SER A 47 -13.37 5.27 5.13
CA SER A 47 -12.56 6.15 4.26
C SER A 47 -13.17 6.30 2.88
N ALA A 48 -13.65 5.19 2.29
CA ALA A 48 -14.38 5.21 1.03
C ALA A 48 -15.65 6.06 1.11
N ALA A 49 -16.44 5.92 2.18
CA ALA A 49 -17.67 6.72 2.38
C ALA A 49 -17.38 8.23 2.45
N ARG A 50 -16.34 8.65 3.17
CA ARG A 50 -15.93 10.07 3.26
C ARG A 50 -15.42 10.65 1.93
N PHE A 51 -14.84 9.81 1.09
CA PHE A 51 -14.43 10.23 -0.26
C PHE A 51 -15.66 10.36 -1.17
N ALA A 52 -16.55 9.36 -1.13
CA ALA A 52 -17.80 9.34 -1.85
C ALA A 52 -18.65 10.59 -1.58
N ASP A 53 -18.85 10.93 -0.31
CA ASP A 53 -19.61 12.12 0.12
C ASP A 53 -19.01 13.42 -0.45
N ARG A 54 -17.69 13.59 -0.38
CA ARG A 54 -17.00 14.76 -0.94
C ARG A 54 -17.10 14.89 -2.46
N GLN A 55 -17.22 13.77 -3.17
CA GLN A 55 -17.20 13.72 -4.63
C GLN A 55 -18.60 13.49 -5.25
N GLY A 56 -19.64 13.32 -4.42
CA GLY A 56 -21.00 13.02 -4.89
C GLY A 56 -21.14 11.66 -5.58
N VAL A 57 -20.27 10.69 -5.27
CA VAL A 57 -20.30 9.33 -5.86
C VAL A 57 -20.72 8.30 -4.82
N GLN A 58 -21.12 7.10 -5.25
CA GLN A 58 -21.45 6.02 -4.31
C GLN A 58 -20.18 5.43 -3.71
N ALA A 59 -20.23 5.05 -2.43
CA ALA A 59 -19.08 4.43 -1.73
C ALA A 59 -18.61 3.12 -2.39
N ALA A 60 -19.52 2.40 -3.07
CA ALA A 60 -19.19 1.19 -3.83
C ALA A 60 -18.34 1.47 -5.08
N ASP A 61 -18.44 2.68 -5.64
CA ASP A 61 -17.75 3.10 -6.86
C ASP A 61 -16.39 3.76 -6.55
N VAL A 62 -16.05 3.94 -5.28
CA VAL A 62 -14.77 4.50 -4.86
C VAL A 62 -13.67 3.46 -5.14
N PRO A 63 -12.69 3.76 -6.01
CA PRO A 63 -11.62 2.83 -6.31
C PRO A 63 -10.83 2.51 -5.05
N ARG A 64 -10.70 1.22 -4.72
CA ARG A 64 -9.86 0.77 -3.60
C ARG A 64 -8.40 0.81 -4.00
N GLY A 65 -7.53 1.21 -3.08
CA GLY A 65 -6.11 1.28 -3.36
C GLY A 65 -5.28 1.95 -2.27
N TYR A 66 -3.97 1.84 -2.44
CA TYR A 66 -2.97 2.39 -1.54
C TYR A 66 -2.48 3.75 -2.03
N HIS A 67 -2.51 4.76 -1.18
CA HIS A 67 -1.92 6.06 -1.48
C HIS A 67 -0.44 6.11 -1.08
N TRP A 68 0.44 6.08 -2.09
CA TRP A 68 1.86 6.34 -1.90
C TRP A 68 2.16 7.82 -2.12
N LYS A 69 1.99 8.61 -1.05
CA LYS A 69 2.05 10.08 -1.11
C LYS A 69 1.03 10.60 -2.14
N GLU A 70 1.51 11.21 -3.23
CA GLU A 70 0.69 11.76 -4.31
C GLU A 70 0.28 10.70 -5.35
N LEU A 71 0.88 9.50 -5.35
CA LEU A 71 0.57 8.45 -6.31
C LEU A 71 -0.49 7.50 -5.73
N PHE A 72 -1.62 7.39 -6.40
CA PHE A 72 -2.62 6.36 -6.10
C PHE A 72 -2.26 5.04 -6.79
N LEU A 73 -2.27 3.94 -6.02
CA LEU A 73 -2.04 2.59 -6.52
C LEU A 73 -3.32 1.77 -6.32
N PRO A 74 -4.04 1.40 -7.40
CA PRO A 74 -5.28 0.65 -7.27
C PRO A 74 -5.06 -0.74 -6.66
N HIS A 75 -6.11 -1.32 -6.10
CA HIS A 75 -6.13 -2.70 -5.63
C HIS A 75 -5.62 -3.66 -6.71
N GLY A 76 -4.79 -4.63 -6.32
CA GLY A 76 -4.13 -5.57 -7.22
C GLY A 76 -2.83 -5.05 -7.83
N THR A 77 -2.44 -3.79 -7.56
CA THR A 77 -1.13 -3.27 -7.95
C THR A 77 -0.01 -4.03 -7.25
N ARG A 78 1.02 -4.43 -8.00
CA ARG A 78 2.18 -5.18 -7.49
C ARG A 78 3.42 -4.30 -7.51
N LEU A 79 4.25 -4.40 -6.48
CA LEU A 79 5.49 -3.65 -6.29
C LEU A 79 6.64 -4.65 -6.12
N ARG A 80 7.76 -4.39 -6.80
CA ARG A 80 8.99 -5.18 -6.66
C ARG A 80 10.23 -4.31 -6.75
N LEU A 81 11.37 -4.82 -6.33
CA LEU A 81 12.65 -4.16 -6.57
C LEU A 81 12.99 -4.14 -8.08
N TYR A 82 13.54 -3.04 -8.58
CA TYR A 82 13.91 -2.94 -9.99
C TYR A 82 15.19 -3.72 -10.34
N LEU A 83 16.09 -3.92 -9.37
CA LEU A 83 17.42 -4.53 -9.55
C LEU A 83 17.51 -6.01 -9.19
N ASN A 84 16.53 -6.55 -8.46
CA ASN A 84 16.49 -7.97 -8.12
C ASN A 84 15.39 -8.67 -8.93
N GLY A 85 15.72 -9.85 -9.44
CA GLY A 85 14.79 -10.78 -10.09
C GLY A 85 13.71 -11.33 -9.12
N PRO A 86 12.84 -12.24 -9.60
CA PRO A 86 11.65 -12.68 -8.87
C PRO A 86 12.13 -13.42 -7.61
N ASP A 87 11.57 -13.20 -6.43
CA ASP A 87 10.28 -13.78 -6.07
C ASP A 87 9.47 -12.93 -5.08
N ASP A 88 10.03 -11.81 -4.62
CA ASP A 88 9.44 -11.03 -3.55
C ASP A 88 8.71 -9.79 -4.07
N GLU A 89 7.38 -9.86 -3.99
CA GLU A 89 6.50 -8.79 -4.42
C GLU A 89 5.54 -8.36 -3.31
N ALA A 90 5.44 -7.05 -3.12
CA ALA A 90 4.40 -6.47 -2.29
C ALA A 90 3.15 -6.20 -3.15
N VAL A 91 1.96 -6.47 -2.63
CA VAL A 91 0.70 -6.36 -3.36
C VAL A 91 -0.24 -5.41 -2.63
N VAL A 92 -0.92 -4.54 -3.36
CA VAL A 92 -1.96 -3.66 -2.81
C VAL A 92 -3.26 -4.46 -2.63
N ILE A 93 -3.63 -4.72 -1.38
CA ILE A 93 -4.87 -5.42 -1.01
C ILE A 93 -5.78 -4.44 -0.27
N GLY A 94 -6.96 -4.16 -0.83
CA GLY A 94 -7.79 -3.04 -0.38
C GLY A 94 -7.01 -1.73 -0.44
N ASN A 95 -6.81 -1.11 0.73
CA ASN A 95 -6.06 0.14 0.87
C ASN A 95 -4.67 -0.02 1.50
N GLN A 96 -4.18 -1.24 1.65
CA GLN A 96 -2.89 -1.52 2.27
C GLN A 96 -1.93 -2.15 1.27
N LEU A 97 -0.64 -1.81 1.42
CA LEU A 97 0.42 -2.53 0.76
C LEU A 97 0.82 -3.71 1.65
N MET A 98 0.71 -4.92 1.14
CA MET A 98 0.99 -6.15 1.87
C MET A 98 2.26 -6.79 1.32
N PHE A 99 3.13 -7.27 2.20
CA PHE A 99 4.28 -8.10 1.82
C PHE A 99 4.37 -9.28 2.78
N GLU A 100 4.42 -10.51 2.25
CA GLU A 100 4.33 -11.76 3.04
C GLU A 100 3.11 -11.79 4.00
N GLY A 101 2.04 -11.11 3.60
CA GLY A 101 0.81 -10.94 4.37
C GLY A 101 0.93 -10.06 5.61
N VAL A 102 2.01 -9.28 5.74
CA VAL A 102 2.14 -8.23 6.74
C VAL A 102 1.93 -6.86 6.07
N PRO A 103 1.12 -5.95 6.68
CA PRO A 103 1.03 -4.57 6.22
C PRO A 103 2.40 -3.87 6.26
N THR A 104 2.78 -3.26 5.15
CA THR A 104 4.08 -2.60 4.98
C THR A 104 3.94 -1.25 4.31
N SER A 105 5.04 -0.50 4.28
CA SER A 105 5.18 0.72 3.47
C SER A 105 6.24 0.49 2.38
N PRO A 106 6.22 1.25 1.28
CA PRO A 106 7.24 1.13 0.23
C PRO A 106 8.67 1.23 0.76
N ASN A 107 8.94 2.11 1.73
CA ASN A 107 10.26 2.23 2.35
C ASN A 107 10.59 1.00 3.21
N LYS A 108 9.65 0.53 4.06
CA LYS A 108 9.86 -0.66 4.89
C LYS A 108 10.10 -1.91 4.03
N PHE A 109 9.38 -2.03 2.91
CA PHE A 109 9.58 -3.09 1.94
C PHE A 109 10.99 -3.06 1.33
N VAL A 110 11.46 -1.90 0.86
CA VAL A 110 12.83 -1.77 0.31
C VAL A 110 13.91 -1.99 1.37
N SER A 111 13.71 -1.50 2.58
CA SER A 111 14.65 -1.67 3.70
C SER A 111 14.84 -3.13 4.10
N ARG A 112 13.92 -4.03 3.76
CA ARG A 112 14.12 -5.48 4.00
C ARG A 112 15.28 -6.06 3.18
N TYR A 113 15.58 -5.47 2.03
CA TYR A 113 16.65 -5.91 1.13
C TYR A 113 17.91 -5.05 1.22
N ARG A 114 17.85 -3.92 1.95
CA ARG A 114 18.94 -2.97 2.05
C ARG A 114 19.16 -2.55 3.48
N HIS A 115 20.39 -2.74 3.96
CA HIS A 115 20.82 -2.38 5.32
C HIS A 115 20.89 -0.86 5.60
N LEU A 116 20.46 -0.01 4.66
CA LEU A 116 20.53 1.44 4.75
C LEU A 116 19.18 2.07 4.39
N PRO A 117 18.84 3.25 4.96
CA PRO A 117 17.67 4.02 4.54
C PRO A 117 17.74 4.32 3.04
N CYS A 118 16.74 3.85 2.30
CA CYS A 118 16.67 3.99 0.85
C CYS A 118 15.39 4.71 0.45
N ASN A 119 15.49 5.52 -0.60
CA ASN A 119 14.32 6.14 -1.20
C ASN A 119 13.59 5.11 -2.09
N ALA A 120 12.46 4.58 -1.63
CA ALA A 120 11.73 3.53 -2.35
C ALA A 120 11.33 3.92 -3.78
N TRP A 121 11.18 5.21 -4.10
CA TRP A 121 10.92 5.66 -5.46
C TRP A 121 12.00 5.25 -6.46
N GLU A 122 13.26 5.23 -6.03
CA GLU A 122 14.41 4.88 -6.87
C GLU A 122 14.58 3.37 -7.04
N TYR A 123 14.05 2.58 -6.09
CA TYR A 123 14.32 1.15 -6.02
C TYR A 123 13.15 0.28 -6.48
N LEU A 124 11.93 0.83 -6.57
CA LEU A 124 10.75 0.05 -6.89
C LEU A 124 10.29 0.18 -8.34
N SER A 125 9.75 -0.91 -8.83
CA SER A 125 8.92 -1.00 -10.03
C SER A 125 7.50 -1.37 -9.64
N VAL A 126 6.54 -0.85 -10.38
CA VAL A 126 5.09 -1.00 -10.18
C VAL A 126 4.49 -1.70 -11.39
N LEU A 127 3.61 -2.67 -11.15
CA LEU A 127 2.76 -3.31 -12.15
C LEU A 127 1.30 -3.05 -11.77
N PHE A 128 0.59 -2.31 -12.62
CA PHE A 128 -0.82 -2.03 -12.43
C PHE A 128 -1.68 -3.26 -12.78
N PRO A 129 -2.87 -3.39 -12.16
CA PRO A 129 -3.79 -4.49 -12.46
C PRO A 129 -4.18 -4.47 -13.95
N GLY A 130 -4.10 -5.62 -14.61
CA GLY A 130 -4.40 -5.78 -16.04
C GLY A 130 -3.25 -5.40 -16.98
N GLU A 131 -2.21 -4.73 -16.49
CA GLU A 131 -1.03 -4.40 -17.28
C GLU A 131 -0.03 -5.55 -17.34
N ARG A 132 0.79 -5.59 -18.40
CA ARG A 132 1.85 -6.59 -18.57
C ARG A 132 3.25 -6.04 -18.33
N LYS A 133 3.40 -4.72 -18.25
CA LYS A 133 4.69 -4.03 -18.19
C LYS A 133 4.91 -3.40 -16.83
N TRP A 134 6.05 -3.72 -16.23
CA TRP A 134 6.54 -3.06 -15.03
C TRP A 134 7.04 -1.64 -15.37
N VAL A 135 6.65 -0.66 -14.57
CA VAL A 135 7.07 0.74 -14.71
C VAL A 135 7.87 1.16 -13.48
N ARG A 136 8.98 1.87 -13.65
CA ARG A 136 9.75 2.38 -12.50
C ARG A 136 8.94 3.39 -11.70
N ALA A 137 8.92 3.25 -10.38
CA ALA A 137 8.18 4.12 -9.48
C ALA A 137 8.64 5.59 -9.58
N ASN A 138 9.95 5.84 -9.74
CA ASN A 138 10.47 7.20 -9.96
C ASN A 138 9.88 7.85 -11.23
N HIS A 139 9.67 7.07 -12.30
CA HIS A 139 9.06 7.58 -13.52
C HIS A 139 7.61 7.96 -13.27
N LEU A 140 6.84 7.09 -12.60
CA LEU A 140 5.46 7.38 -12.22
C LEU A 140 5.37 8.65 -11.38
N ARG A 141 6.24 8.81 -10.37
CA ARG A 141 6.29 10.02 -9.54
C ARG A 141 6.53 11.29 -10.35
N ARG A 142 7.50 11.26 -11.28
CA ARG A 142 7.81 12.41 -12.13
C ARG A 142 6.67 12.76 -13.08
N SER A 143 6.01 11.76 -13.63
CA SER A 143 4.84 11.95 -14.49
C SER A 143 3.62 12.48 -13.72
N HIS A 144 3.44 12.06 -12.47
CA HIS A 144 2.30 12.46 -11.64
C HIS A 144 2.46 13.85 -11.00
N ALA A 145 3.70 14.29 -10.73
CA ALA A 145 3.98 15.61 -10.14
C ALA A 145 3.60 16.79 -11.05
N GLY A 146 3.22 16.55 -12.32
CA GLY A 146 3.07 17.58 -13.34
C GLY A 146 4.38 18.34 -13.58
N PRO A 147 4.39 19.38 -14.45
CA PRO A 147 5.53 20.28 -14.61
C PRO A 147 5.66 21.21 -13.40
N ARG A 148 5.85 20.65 -12.20
CA ARG A 148 6.19 21.43 -11.01
C ARG A 148 7.70 21.45 -10.86
N ASP A 149 8.24 22.66 -10.93
CA ASP A 149 9.45 23.07 -10.22
C ASP A 149 10.79 23.19 -10.98
N ARG A 150 10.76 23.73 -12.21
CA ARG A 150 11.97 24.38 -12.77
C ARG A 150 12.16 25.83 -12.30
N ARG A 151 11.11 26.48 -11.78
CA ARG A 151 11.13 27.91 -11.42
C ARG A 151 11.83 28.21 -10.09
N ASN A 152 11.88 27.26 -9.15
CA ASN A 152 12.40 27.54 -7.81
C ASN A 152 13.91 27.27 -7.66
N ARG A 153 14.53 26.53 -8.60
CA ARG A 153 15.99 26.32 -8.63
C ARG A 153 16.75 27.53 -9.19
N SER A 154 16.14 28.32 -10.06
CA SER A 154 16.75 29.54 -10.64
C SER A 154 16.66 30.78 -9.73
N LEU A 155 15.88 30.72 -8.65
CA LEU A 155 15.76 31.81 -7.67
C LEU A 155 16.75 31.68 -6.51
N GLN A 156 17.34 30.50 -6.27
CA GLN A 156 18.39 30.32 -5.28
C GLN A 156 19.81 30.56 -5.81
N THR A 157 20.04 30.47 -7.12
CA THR A 157 21.37 30.74 -7.70
C THR A 157 21.64 32.22 -7.95
N LYS A 158 20.61 33.09 -7.95
CA LYS A 158 20.77 34.54 -8.14
C LYS A 158 20.93 35.35 -6.85
N SER A 159 20.63 34.77 -5.68
CA SER A 159 20.78 35.44 -4.38
C SER A 159 22.14 35.22 -3.72
N SER A 160 23.03 34.40 -4.30
CA SER A 160 24.40 34.18 -3.80
C SER A 160 25.47 34.98 -4.57
N SER A 161 25.08 35.85 -5.50
CA SER A 161 26.02 36.63 -6.31
C SER A 161 25.52 38.06 -6.48
N LEU A 162 25.60 38.85 -5.42
CA LEU A 162 25.76 40.31 -5.52
C LEU A 162 26.73 40.73 -4.40
N PRO A 163 27.77 41.53 -4.71
CA PRO A 163 28.78 42.01 -3.76
C PRO A 163 28.24 43.03 -2.76
#